data_AF-A0A9N8H5N8-F1
#
_entry.id   AF-A0A9N8H5N8-F1
#
_cell.length_a   1.000
_cell.length_b   1.000
_cell.length_c   1.000
_cell.angle_alpha   90.00
_cell.angle_beta   90.00
_cell.angle_gamma   90.00
#
_symmetry.space_group_name_H-M   'P 1'
#
loop_
_entity.id
_entity.type
_entity.pdbx_description
1 polymer ?
#
loop_
_entity_poly.entity_id
_entity_poly.type
_entity_poly.pdbx_seq_one_letter_code
_entity_poly.pdbx_strand_id
1 'polypeptide(L)'
;MRVPFAPLLHLMAAAVNNNNNNNPPTTTTTSTMNRLATLRPFTPPKDDGTPRTTSLEGRTEDMNKLFQDGAPLSKAELQDILHSIQNVCPSSTDSTSTVVDLKKLESTLSDVAHISHKDWTVTEANSKILGDILLPDGMTSPVARQLLERILKDGNWDAAATHAKTHHDNNLPWAVLVTGVNGIRKTTSIYQDWWPKLLQEALVPPSTADKDDETTKKRKSTEEFPMEQLPAGSNSFFRQLDHMIATLCNEDFKALYVLTEKELDNKTTEPPPELVKKYSDLKAAIFSRYRTLSELLGAKLLQEAQALQSNCMMETSGRDVAMFHYVDHFFDASNYHKLALHFTINNLAQAQESVDKRMISEIQAGIQALTDKDDFHIIYANAGGPYGSEVLPGVQTASDAVWNDIVLKNKEVGQDWYKATIAITAHPTEPWTAQAVRPDGSLGTAFTFSNKNKQ
;
A
#
# COMPACT_ATOMS: atom_id res chain seq x y z
N MET A 1 57.69 43.25 22.92
CA MET A 1 57.50 44.66 22.51
C MET A 1 56.54 44.67 21.33
N ARG A 2 55.50 45.51 21.40
CA ARG A 2 54.36 45.69 20.47
C ARG A 2 53.16 44.71 20.55
N VAL A 3 52.16 45.16 21.29
CA VAL A 3 50.71 45.05 21.03
C VAL A 3 50.28 46.34 20.27
N PRO A 4 49.00 46.68 19.99
CA PRO A 4 47.78 46.00 19.47
C PRO A 4 47.19 46.72 18.20
N PHE A 5 46.02 46.28 17.69
CA PHE A 5 44.78 47.06 17.40
C PHE A 5 43.95 46.51 16.21
N ALA A 6 42.70 46.11 16.49
CA ALA A 6 41.51 46.42 15.67
C ALA A 6 40.91 47.74 16.22
N PRO A 7 39.99 48.53 15.60
CA PRO A 7 38.93 48.18 14.63
C PRO A 7 38.62 49.27 13.54
N LEU A 8 37.66 49.06 12.62
CA LEU A 8 36.42 49.88 12.44
C LEU A 8 35.64 49.53 11.14
N LEU A 9 34.32 49.69 11.24
CA LEU A 9 33.25 49.52 10.25
C LEU A 9 33.36 50.39 8.98
N HIS A 10 32.81 49.89 7.86
CA HIS A 10 31.85 50.64 7.03
C HIS A 10 30.79 49.72 6.40
N LEU A 11 29.53 50.12 6.57
CA LEU A 11 28.36 49.64 5.84
C LEU A 11 28.54 49.85 4.33
N MET A 12 28.16 48.86 3.52
CA MET A 12 27.40 49.10 2.30
C MET A 12 26.41 47.96 2.09
N ALA A 13 25.13 48.36 2.02
CA ALA A 13 24.03 47.52 1.61
C ALA A 13 24.16 47.23 0.10
N ALA A 14 24.14 45.95 -0.24
CA ALA A 14 23.82 45.49 -1.59
C ALA A 14 22.77 44.39 -1.45
N ALA A 15 21.55 44.72 -1.85
CA ALA A 15 20.48 43.76 -2.03
C ALA A 15 20.90 42.77 -3.13
N VAL A 16 21.14 41.52 -2.75
CA VAL A 16 21.24 40.41 -3.70
C VAL A 16 20.05 39.51 -3.45
N ASN A 17 19.12 39.61 -4.39
CA ASN A 17 17.92 38.82 -4.53
C ASN A 17 18.33 37.37 -4.80
N ASN A 18 18.40 36.54 -3.77
CA ASN A 18 18.77 35.13 -3.89
C ASN A 18 17.50 34.26 -3.94
N ASN A 19 16.80 34.34 -5.07
CA ASN A 19 15.80 33.35 -5.46
C ASN A 19 16.55 32.11 -5.96
N ASN A 20 16.88 31.20 -5.03
CA ASN A 20 17.25 29.82 -5.35
C ASN A 20 16.40 28.86 -4.51
N ASN A 21 15.09 28.86 -4.81
CA ASN A 21 14.24 27.70 -4.58
C ASN A 21 14.61 26.65 -5.62
N ASN A 22 15.62 25.83 -5.31
CA ASN A 22 15.81 24.56 -5.99
C ASN A 22 14.70 23.61 -5.50
N ASN A 23 13.57 23.68 -6.20
CA ASN A 23 12.49 22.72 -6.09
C ASN A 23 13.04 21.32 -6.44
N PRO A 24 12.68 20.26 -5.69
CA PRO A 24 12.71 18.93 -6.26
C PRO A 24 11.68 18.87 -7.41
N PRO A 25 11.98 18.17 -8.51
CA PRO A 25 11.10 18.14 -9.66
C PRO A 25 9.80 17.39 -9.30
N THR A 26 8.70 18.13 -9.26
CA THR A 26 7.35 17.58 -9.41
C THR A 26 7.18 17.12 -10.85
N THR A 27 7.67 15.93 -11.17
CA THR A 27 7.28 15.22 -12.40
C THR A 27 5.92 14.56 -12.18
N THR A 28 4.87 15.37 -12.17
CA THR A 28 3.54 14.92 -12.57
C THR A 28 3.36 15.26 -14.04
N THR A 29 4.22 14.69 -14.88
CA THR A 29 3.76 14.35 -16.22
C THR A 29 2.75 13.23 -16.03
N THR A 30 1.46 13.55 -16.17
CA THR A 30 0.47 12.62 -16.71
C THR A 30 0.90 12.23 -18.13
N SER A 31 2.05 11.57 -18.23
CA SER A 31 2.30 10.66 -19.32
C SER A 31 1.27 9.57 -19.09
N THR A 32 0.10 9.67 -19.73
CA THR A 32 -0.66 8.47 -20.06
C THR A 32 0.37 7.49 -20.62
N MET A 33 0.65 6.40 -19.90
CA MET A 33 1.49 5.37 -20.48
C MET A 33 0.83 5.03 -21.81
N ASN A 34 1.62 4.99 -22.89
CA ASN A 34 1.12 4.48 -24.16
C ASN A 34 0.87 2.98 -23.96
N ARG A 35 -0.30 2.64 -23.42
CA ARG A 35 -0.76 1.27 -23.21
C ARG A 35 -0.89 0.61 -24.57
N LEU A 36 -0.36 -0.59 -24.69
CA LEU A 36 -0.64 -1.44 -25.83
C LEU A 36 -2.08 -1.95 -25.70
N ALA A 37 -2.70 -2.24 -26.86
CA ALA A 37 -4.01 -2.89 -26.88
C ALA A 37 -3.98 -4.17 -26.05
N THR A 38 -5.03 -4.45 -25.29
CA THR A 38 -5.09 -5.58 -24.35
C THR A 38 -5.54 -6.87 -25.04
N LEU A 39 -5.30 -8.03 -24.43
CA LEU A 39 -5.69 -9.34 -24.99
C LEU A 39 -7.21 -9.52 -25.09
N ARG A 40 -7.97 -8.84 -24.24
CA ARG A 40 -9.43 -8.89 -24.21
C ARG A 40 -10.00 -7.47 -24.22
N PRO A 41 -10.96 -7.18 -25.11
CA PRO A 41 -11.67 -5.91 -25.05
C PRO A 41 -12.56 -5.86 -23.81
N PHE A 42 -12.84 -4.64 -23.34
CA PHE A 42 -13.77 -4.43 -22.25
C PHE A 42 -15.10 -5.16 -22.51
N THR A 43 -15.50 -5.98 -21.55
CA THR A 43 -16.73 -6.77 -21.61
C THR A 43 -17.47 -6.61 -20.28
N PRO A 44 -18.71 -6.11 -20.26
CA PRO A 44 -19.48 -6.03 -19.03
C PRO A 44 -19.86 -7.44 -18.54
N PRO A 45 -20.07 -7.62 -17.23
CA PRO A 45 -20.64 -8.85 -16.67
C PRO A 45 -21.94 -9.23 -17.39
N LYS A 46 -22.05 -10.50 -17.81
CA LYS A 46 -23.28 -11.02 -18.42
C LYS A 46 -24.30 -11.31 -17.33
N ASP A 47 -25.50 -10.79 -17.47
CA ASP A 47 -26.59 -11.17 -16.57
C ASP A 47 -27.00 -12.61 -16.82
N ASP A 48 -26.63 -13.50 -15.91
CA ASP A 48 -26.85 -14.94 -16.00
C ASP A 48 -27.81 -15.44 -14.90
N GLY A 49 -28.41 -14.52 -14.14
CA GLY A 49 -29.33 -14.82 -13.05
C GLY A 49 -28.66 -15.37 -11.79
N THR A 50 -27.33 -15.40 -11.72
CA THR A 50 -26.60 -15.82 -10.52
C THR A 50 -26.49 -14.67 -9.49
N PRO A 51 -26.19 -14.97 -8.21
CA PRO A 51 -25.94 -13.91 -7.21
C PRO A 51 -24.91 -12.87 -7.69
N ARG A 52 -23.93 -13.28 -8.51
CA ARG A 52 -22.90 -12.42 -9.10
C ARG A 52 -23.47 -11.23 -9.89
N THR A 53 -24.67 -11.34 -10.48
CA THR A 53 -25.25 -10.29 -11.32
C THR A 53 -26.59 -9.76 -10.85
N THR A 54 -27.13 -10.30 -9.76
CA THR A 54 -28.50 -10.04 -9.31
C THR A 54 -28.62 -9.15 -8.06
N SER A 55 -27.72 -9.24 -7.07
CA SER A 55 -27.73 -8.32 -5.90
C SER A 55 -26.37 -8.20 -5.20
N LEU A 56 -26.12 -7.05 -4.56
CA LEU A 56 -24.90 -6.84 -3.76
C LEU A 56 -24.85 -7.79 -2.55
N GLU A 57 -25.94 -7.94 -1.80
CA GLU A 57 -25.98 -8.77 -0.61
C GLU A 57 -25.88 -10.26 -0.95
N GLY A 58 -26.60 -10.71 -1.99
CA GLY A 58 -26.58 -12.11 -2.40
C GLY A 58 -25.16 -12.54 -2.81
N ARG A 59 -24.43 -11.71 -3.54
CA ARG A 59 -23.03 -11.98 -3.88
C ARG A 59 -22.11 -11.91 -2.66
N THR A 60 -22.37 -10.98 -1.74
CA THR A 60 -21.60 -10.85 -0.48
C THR A 60 -21.72 -12.12 0.36
N GLU A 61 -22.93 -12.62 0.56
CA GLU A 61 -23.21 -13.84 1.31
C GLU A 61 -22.55 -15.07 0.67
N ASP A 62 -22.69 -15.23 -0.65
CA ASP A 62 -22.07 -16.31 -1.43
C ASP A 62 -20.54 -16.33 -1.27
N MET A 63 -19.87 -15.20 -1.51
CA MET A 63 -18.42 -15.09 -1.38
C MET A 63 -17.93 -15.33 0.05
N ASN A 64 -18.61 -14.76 1.05
CA ASN A 64 -18.25 -14.95 2.45
C ASN A 64 -18.41 -16.40 2.87
N LYS A 65 -19.47 -17.07 2.43
CA LYS A 65 -19.68 -18.50 2.70
C LYS A 65 -18.56 -19.34 2.09
N LEU A 66 -18.25 -19.15 0.81
CA LEU A 66 -17.17 -19.89 0.14
C LEU A 66 -15.80 -19.65 0.82
N PHE A 67 -15.55 -18.43 1.30
CA PHE A 67 -14.35 -18.12 2.07
C PHE A 67 -14.32 -18.83 3.43
N GLN A 68 -15.43 -18.78 4.20
CA GLN A 68 -15.54 -19.43 5.50
C GLN A 68 -15.42 -20.95 5.40
N ASP A 69 -15.97 -21.55 4.35
CA ASP A 69 -15.90 -22.98 4.08
C ASP A 69 -14.50 -23.42 3.58
N GLY A 70 -13.59 -22.47 3.30
CA GLY A 70 -12.29 -22.76 2.70
C GLY A 70 -12.42 -23.43 1.33
N ALA A 71 -13.50 -23.16 0.60
CA ALA A 71 -13.82 -23.84 -0.64
C ALA A 71 -12.78 -23.51 -1.72
N PRO A 72 -12.36 -24.49 -2.55
CA PRO A 72 -11.56 -24.21 -3.74
C PRO A 72 -12.22 -23.18 -4.66
N LEU A 73 -11.42 -22.50 -5.48
CA LEU A 73 -11.97 -21.63 -6.52
C LEU A 73 -12.73 -22.47 -7.55
N SER A 74 -13.95 -22.06 -7.86
CA SER A 74 -14.74 -22.66 -8.92
C SER A 74 -14.15 -22.35 -10.29
N LYS A 75 -14.57 -23.13 -11.30
CA LYS A 75 -14.17 -22.88 -12.69
C LYS A 75 -14.53 -21.48 -13.17
N ALA A 76 -15.67 -20.94 -12.71
CA ALA A 76 -16.10 -19.59 -13.06
C ALA A 76 -15.15 -18.52 -12.47
N GLU A 77 -14.82 -18.64 -11.17
CA GLU A 77 -13.88 -17.73 -10.50
C GLU A 77 -12.49 -17.78 -11.15
N LEU A 78 -11.99 -18.98 -11.48
CA LEU A 78 -10.71 -19.13 -12.19
C LEU A 78 -10.74 -18.41 -13.54
N GLN A 79 -11.81 -18.58 -14.33
CA GLN A 79 -11.97 -17.88 -15.61
C GLN A 79 -12.03 -16.36 -15.44
N ASP A 80 -12.67 -15.85 -14.39
CA ASP A 80 -12.72 -14.41 -14.11
C ASP A 80 -11.35 -13.83 -13.78
N ILE A 81 -10.51 -14.58 -13.07
CA ILE A 81 -9.12 -14.19 -12.79
C ILE A 81 -8.31 -14.17 -14.10
N LEU A 82 -8.47 -15.18 -14.97
CA LEU A 82 -7.81 -15.20 -16.27
C LEU A 82 -8.24 -14.01 -17.14
N HIS A 83 -9.54 -13.74 -17.21
CA HIS A 83 -10.08 -12.56 -17.90
C HIS A 83 -9.51 -11.28 -17.31
N SER A 84 -9.42 -11.18 -15.97
CA SER A 84 -8.84 -10.02 -15.30
C SER A 84 -7.40 -9.77 -15.75
N ILE A 85 -6.58 -10.81 -15.89
CA ILE A 85 -5.22 -10.70 -16.45
C ILE A 85 -5.26 -10.28 -17.93
N GLN A 86 -6.12 -10.89 -18.75
CA GLN A 86 -6.23 -10.56 -20.18
C GLN A 86 -6.70 -9.12 -20.44
N ASN A 87 -7.50 -8.55 -19.53
CA ASN A 87 -8.02 -7.19 -19.63
C ASN A 87 -6.93 -6.12 -19.52
N VAL A 88 -5.78 -6.44 -18.93
CA VAL A 88 -4.66 -5.50 -18.76
C VAL A 88 -3.36 -5.97 -19.42
N CYS A 89 -3.22 -7.27 -19.67
CA CYS A 89 -2.06 -7.82 -20.37
C CYS A 89 -2.09 -7.38 -21.84
N PRO A 90 -0.98 -6.85 -22.39
CA PRO A 90 -0.93 -6.40 -23.76
C PRO A 90 -1.07 -7.56 -24.75
N SER A 91 -1.88 -7.35 -25.79
CA SER A 91 -1.86 -8.14 -27.02
C SER A 91 -0.50 -7.95 -27.69
N SER A 92 0.33 -9.00 -27.65
CA SER A 92 1.68 -8.93 -28.20
C SER A 92 1.65 -8.49 -29.66
N THR A 93 2.32 -7.37 -29.96
CA THR A 93 2.64 -6.95 -31.34
C THR A 93 4.10 -7.27 -31.70
N ASP A 94 4.92 -7.65 -30.72
CA ASP A 94 6.36 -7.82 -30.89
C ASP A 94 6.78 -9.25 -30.55
N SER A 95 7.45 -9.89 -31.51
CA SER A 95 7.81 -11.32 -31.48
C SER A 95 8.78 -11.73 -30.36
N THR A 96 9.25 -10.77 -29.56
CA THR A 96 10.31 -10.96 -28.55
C THR A 96 9.81 -11.05 -27.11
N SER A 97 8.55 -10.72 -26.81
CA SER A 97 8.02 -10.78 -25.44
C SER A 97 7.20 -12.04 -25.21
N THR A 98 7.50 -12.76 -24.13
CA THR A 98 6.77 -13.97 -23.76
C THR A 98 5.40 -13.59 -23.24
N VAL A 99 4.34 -14.06 -23.91
CA VAL A 99 2.95 -13.86 -23.46
C VAL A 99 2.68 -14.76 -22.25
N VAL A 100 1.87 -14.27 -21.31
CA VAL A 100 1.41 -15.03 -20.13
C VAL A 100 0.77 -16.36 -20.57
N ASP A 101 1.27 -17.49 -20.06
CA ASP A 101 0.69 -18.81 -20.29
C ASP A 101 -0.58 -18.98 -19.45
N LEU A 102 -1.73 -18.65 -20.02
CA LEU A 102 -3.02 -18.68 -19.35
C LEU A 102 -3.46 -20.10 -18.93
N LYS A 103 -3.04 -21.15 -19.66
CA LYS A 103 -3.39 -22.53 -19.28
C LYS A 103 -2.60 -22.98 -18.06
N LYS A 104 -1.29 -22.66 -18.04
CA LYS A 104 -0.45 -22.91 -16.88
C LYS A 104 -0.89 -22.07 -15.68
N LEU A 105 -1.33 -20.83 -15.92
CA LEU A 105 -1.91 -19.97 -14.89
C LEU A 105 -3.17 -20.60 -14.28
N GLU A 106 -4.13 -21.03 -15.11
CA GLU A 106 -5.36 -21.69 -14.66
C GLU A 106 -5.07 -22.92 -13.78
N SER A 107 -4.18 -23.80 -14.25
CA SER A 107 -3.75 -24.98 -13.51
C SER A 107 -3.12 -24.61 -12.18
N THR A 108 -2.19 -23.65 -12.17
CA THR A 108 -1.49 -23.20 -10.96
C THR A 108 -2.48 -22.64 -9.94
N LEU A 109 -3.38 -21.75 -10.37
CA LEU A 109 -4.36 -21.12 -9.48
C LEU A 109 -5.35 -22.13 -8.91
N SER A 110 -5.79 -23.12 -9.69
CA SER A 110 -6.64 -24.21 -9.21
C SER A 110 -5.98 -24.94 -8.02
N ASP A 111 -4.68 -25.19 -8.11
CA ASP A 111 -3.94 -25.94 -7.12
C ASP A 111 -3.61 -25.14 -5.85
N VAL A 112 -3.42 -23.82 -5.96
CA VAL A 112 -2.83 -23.03 -4.85
C VAL A 112 -3.70 -21.92 -4.30
N ALA A 113 -4.67 -21.39 -5.06
CA ALA A 113 -5.40 -20.17 -4.64
C ALA A 113 -6.31 -20.37 -3.43
N HIS A 114 -6.67 -21.62 -3.12
CA HIS A 114 -7.51 -21.99 -1.98
C HIS A 114 -6.70 -22.27 -0.70
N ILE A 115 -5.38 -22.36 -0.81
CA ILE A 115 -4.50 -22.59 0.33
C ILE A 115 -4.45 -21.31 1.17
N SER A 116 -4.39 -21.48 2.50
CA SER A 116 -4.29 -20.36 3.42
C SER A 116 -3.02 -19.55 3.15
N HIS A 117 -3.19 -18.25 2.89
CA HIS A 117 -2.09 -17.28 2.75
C HIS A 117 -1.27 -17.06 4.03
N LYS A 118 -1.69 -17.65 5.16
CA LYS A 118 -0.94 -17.58 6.43
C LYS A 118 0.18 -18.62 6.51
N ASP A 119 0.21 -19.61 5.61
CA ASP A 119 1.39 -20.46 5.43
C ASP A 119 2.35 -19.75 4.47
N TRP A 120 3.24 -18.91 5.03
CA TRP A 120 4.11 -18.06 4.21
C TRP A 120 5.19 -18.85 3.48
N THR A 121 5.63 -19.98 4.01
CA THR A 121 6.59 -20.85 3.32
C THR A 121 5.95 -21.43 2.04
N VAL A 122 4.72 -21.94 2.15
CA VAL A 122 3.97 -22.43 0.99
C VAL A 122 3.60 -21.29 0.04
N THR A 123 3.18 -20.13 0.57
CA THR A 123 2.85 -18.95 -0.22
C THR A 123 4.06 -18.45 -1.00
N GLU A 124 5.24 -18.41 -0.40
CA GLU A 124 6.49 -18.00 -1.04
C GLU A 124 6.95 -19.00 -2.12
N ALA A 125 6.84 -20.30 -1.86
CA ALA A 125 7.15 -21.31 -2.87
C ALA A 125 6.23 -21.16 -4.11
N ASN A 126 4.94 -20.96 -3.87
CA ASN A 126 3.95 -20.80 -4.93
C ASN A 126 4.01 -19.42 -5.62
N SER A 127 4.46 -18.37 -4.92
CA SER A 127 4.64 -17.04 -5.52
C SER A 127 5.70 -17.05 -6.61
N LYS A 128 6.73 -17.89 -6.47
CA LYS A 128 7.72 -18.10 -7.52
C LYS A 128 7.10 -18.69 -8.79
N ILE A 129 6.29 -19.75 -8.64
CA ILE A 129 5.60 -20.40 -9.77
C ILE A 129 4.67 -19.40 -10.48
N LEU A 130 3.88 -18.64 -9.72
CA LEU A 130 3.01 -17.60 -10.26
C LEU A 130 3.83 -16.50 -10.95
N GLY A 131 4.92 -16.06 -10.34
CA GLY A 131 5.84 -15.06 -10.87
C GLY A 131 6.47 -15.48 -12.20
N ASP A 132 6.89 -16.73 -12.34
CA ASP A 132 7.46 -17.27 -13.58
C ASP A 132 6.43 -17.30 -14.74
N ILE A 133 5.13 -17.28 -14.43
CA ILE A 133 4.04 -17.24 -15.42
C ILE A 133 3.66 -15.79 -15.77
N LEU A 134 3.52 -14.92 -14.78
CA LEU A 134 3.08 -13.54 -14.96
C LEU A 134 4.22 -12.60 -15.39
N LEU A 135 5.44 -12.91 -15.00
CA LEU A 135 6.62 -12.06 -15.14
C LEU A 135 7.82 -12.82 -15.76
N PRO A 136 7.64 -13.58 -16.85
CA PRO A 136 8.68 -14.46 -17.41
C PRO A 136 9.94 -13.68 -17.82
N ASP A 137 9.76 -12.45 -18.28
CA ASP A 137 10.84 -11.56 -18.74
C ASP A 137 11.23 -10.50 -17.66
N GLY A 138 10.76 -10.71 -16.42
CA GLY A 138 11.02 -9.84 -15.28
C GLY A 138 10.27 -8.49 -15.29
N MET A 139 10.51 -7.70 -14.25
CA MET A 139 9.77 -6.47 -13.94
C MET A 139 9.98 -5.32 -14.93
N THR A 140 11.04 -5.36 -15.73
CA THR A 140 11.35 -4.32 -16.73
C THR A 140 10.66 -4.57 -18.07
N SER A 141 10.07 -5.75 -18.28
CA SER A 141 9.40 -6.09 -19.54
C SER A 141 8.15 -5.23 -19.76
N PRO A 142 7.86 -4.76 -21.00
CA PRO A 142 6.66 -3.98 -21.28
C PRO A 142 5.36 -4.67 -20.83
N VAL A 143 5.31 -6.01 -20.96
CA VAL A 143 4.21 -6.85 -20.49
C VAL A 143 4.00 -6.70 -18.99
N ALA A 144 5.05 -6.90 -18.18
CA ALA A 144 4.96 -6.75 -16.73
C ALA A 144 4.59 -5.32 -16.32
N ARG A 145 5.15 -4.31 -17.02
CA ARG A 145 4.91 -2.88 -16.71
C ARG A 145 3.47 -2.48 -16.94
N GLN A 146 2.83 -2.99 -17.99
CA GLN A 146 1.41 -2.73 -18.23
C GLN A 146 0.51 -3.56 -17.30
N LEU A 147 0.80 -4.86 -17.15
CA LEU A 147 0.06 -5.76 -16.26
C LEU A 147 0.01 -5.25 -14.82
N LEU A 148 1.13 -4.72 -14.32
CA LEU A 148 1.28 -4.24 -12.96
C LEU A 148 1.27 -2.71 -12.85
N GLU A 149 0.77 -1.99 -13.87
CA GLU A 149 0.90 -0.53 -14.01
C GLU A 149 0.58 0.20 -12.70
N ARG A 150 -0.60 -0.04 -12.13
CA ARG A 150 -1.04 0.60 -10.89
C ARG A 150 -0.18 0.21 -9.69
N ILE A 151 0.14 -1.08 -9.56
CA ILE A 151 0.92 -1.61 -8.44
C ILE A 151 2.31 -0.98 -8.40
N LEU A 152 2.97 -0.84 -9.56
CA LEU A 152 4.33 -0.30 -9.64
C LEU A 152 4.37 1.22 -9.59
N LYS A 153 3.42 1.89 -10.24
CA LYS A 153 3.35 3.35 -10.27
C LYS A 153 2.96 3.92 -8.92
N ASP A 154 1.82 3.50 -8.37
CA ASP A 154 1.31 4.04 -7.12
C ASP A 154 2.06 3.45 -5.91
N GLY A 155 2.64 2.26 -6.07
CA GLY A 155 3.59 1.69 -5.11
C GLY A 155 4.99 2.28 -5.19
N ASN A 156 5.27 3.18 -6.13
CA ASN A 156 6.56 3.88 -6.30
C ASN A 156 7.78 2.97 -6.49
N TRP A 157 7.62 1.88 -7.27
CA TRP A 157 8.67 0.89 -7.53
C TRP A 157 9.96 1.49 -8.10
N ASP A 158 9.84 2.37 -9.11
CA ASP A 158 11.00 2.88 -9.84
C ASP A 158 11.89 3.79 -8.98
N ALA A 159 11.28 4.63 -8.13
CA ALA A 159 12.04 5.48 -7.24
C ALA A 159 12.71 4.66 -6.13
N ALA A 160 12.03 3.63 -5.62
CA ALA A 160 12.62 2.68 -4.66
C ALA A 160 13.82 1.94 -5.28
N ALA A 161 13.70 1.45 -6.50
CA ALA A 161 14.79 0.80 -7.23
C ALA A 161 15.95 1.77 -7.51
N THR A 162 15.66 3.02 -7.83
CA THR A 162 16.68 4.07 -8.04
C THR A 162 17.40 4.42 -6.75
N HIS A 163 16.67 4.54 -5.63
CA HIS A 163 17.24 4.79 -4.31
C HIS A 163 18.16 3.64 -3.89
N ALA A 164 17.72 2.39 -4.07
CA ALA A 164 18.51 1.21 -3.77
C ALA A 164 19.84 1.20 -4.55
N LYS A 165 19.80 1.43 -5.87
CA LYS A 165 21.01 1.52 -6.72
C LYS A 165 21.98 2.61 -6.31
N THR A 166 21.48 3.73 -5.79
CA THR A 166 22.31 4.88 -5.40
C THR A 166 22.91 4.76 -4.00
N HIS A 167 22.35 3.90 -3.14
CA HIS A 167 22.74 3.76 -1.72
C HIS A 167 23.18 2.35 -1.32
N HIS A 168 23.33 1.42 -2.28
CA HIS A 168 23.63 0.00 -2.09
C HIS A 168 24.84 -0.29 -1.19
N ASP A 169 25.91 0.51 -1.28
CA ASP A 169 27.20 0.17 -0.66
C ASP A 169 27.33 0.65 0.80
N ASN A 170 26.39 1.43 1.33
CA ASN A 170 26.59 2.19 2.58
C ASN A 170 25.54 1.99 3.68
N ASN A 171 24.43 1.28 3.44
CA ASN A 171 23.45 1.01 4.51
C ASN A 171 22.52 -0.17 4.17
N LEU A 172 21.96 -0.81 5.20
CA LEU A 172 20.87 -1.77 5.01
C LEU A 172 19.59 -1.02 4.60
N PRO A 173 18.79 -1.56 3.66
CA PRO A 173 17.45 -1.05 3.38
C PRO A 173 16.48 -1.24 4.54
N TRP A 174 15.31 -0.61 4.46
CA TRP A 174 14.26 -0.69 5.46
C TRP A 174 13.11 -1.61 5.03
N ALA A 175 12.66 -2.46 5.95
CA ALA A 175 11.40 -3.16 5.88
C ALA A 175 10.45 -2.57 6.93
N VAL A 176 9.39 -1.92 6.47
CA VAL A 176 8.52 -1.09 7.31
C VAL A 176 7.12 -1.69 7.36
N LEU A 177 6.64 -1.98 8.57
CA LEU A 177 5.24 -2.33 8.82
C LEU A 177 4.47 -1.09 9.25
N VAL A 178 3.53 -0.64 8.44
CA VAL A 178 2.68 0.53 8.68
C VAL A 178 1.34 0.09 9.28
N THR A 179 1.05 0.51 10.51
CA THR A 179 -0.16 0.12 11.23
C THR A 179 -1.02 1.32 11.65
N GLY A 180 -2.31 1.06 11.86
CA GLY A 180 -3.32 2.04 12.27
C GLY A 180 -4.59 1.93 11.44
N VAL A 181 -5.67 2.55 11.90
CA VAL A 181 -6.98 2.47 11.22
C VAL A 181 -6.96 3.13 9.83
N ASN A 182 -7.95 2.81 8.99
CA ASN A 182 -8.13 3.47 7.70
C ASN A 182 -8.65 4.90 7.90
N GLY A 183 -8.40 5.79 6.94
CA GLY A 183 -8.90 7.18 6.96
C GLY A 183 -8.06 8.17 7.78
N ILE A 184 -6.95 7.73 8.39
CA ILE A 184 -6.10 8.61 9.23
C ILE A 184 -4.88 9.15 8.50
N ARG A 185 -4.88 9.11 7.16
CA ARG A 185 -3.81 9.66 6.31
C ARG A 185 -2.43 8.98 6.46
N LYS A 186 -2.37 7.69 6.85
CA LYS A 186 -1.11 6.92 7.00
C LYS A 186 -0.20 7.03 5.77
N THR A 187 -0.71 6.57 4.62
CA THR A 187 0.00 6.64 3.34
C THR A 187 0.32 8.09 2.99
N THR A 188 -0.65 9.00 3.12
CA THR A 188 -0.45 10.43 2.84
C THR A 188 0.70 11.05 3.65
N SER A 189 0.83 10.72 4.93
CA SER A 189 1.91 11.20 5.81
C SER A 189 3.27 10.80 5.30
N ILE A 190 3.42 9.55 4.89
CA ILE A 190 4.70 8.97 4.45
C ILE A 190 5.23 9.64 3.17
N TYR A 191 4.35 10.23 2.36
CA TYR A 191 4.71 10.99 1.16
C TYR A 191 4.89 12.49 1.40
N GLN A 192 4.75 13.01 2.62
CA GLN A 192 4.99 14.44 2.88
C GLN A 192 6.49 14.74 2.98
N ASP A 193 6.91 15.92 2.50
CA ASP A 193 8.33 16.37 2.55
C ASP A 193 8.89 16.44 3.99
N TRP A 194 8.02 16.65 4.97
CA TRP A 194 8.40 16.67 6.38
C TRP A 194 8.51 15.29 7.02
N TRP A 195 8.13 14.22 6.32
CA TRP A 195 8.06 12.86 6.88
C TRP A 195 9.37 12.40 7.52
N PRO A 196 10.56 12.51 6.87
CA PRO A 196 11.81 12.05 7.49
C PRO A 196 12.10 12.74 8.83
N LYS A 197 11.77 14.04 8.94
CA LYS A 197 11.96 14.80 10.18
C LYS A 197 11.05 14.30 11.29
N LEU A 198 9.77 14.12 10.97
CA LEU A 198 8.80 13.56 11.93
C LEU A 198 9.18 12.13 12.33
N LEU A 199 9.63 11.30 11.39
CA LEU A 199 10.05 9.93 11.70
C LEU A 199 11.28 9.92 12.61
N GLN A 200 12.29 10.77 12.36
CA GLN A 200 13.47 10.86 13.21
C GLN A 200 13.11 11.23 14.65
N GLU A 201 12.16 12.15 14.87
CA GLU A 201 11.69 12.51 16.22
C GLU A 201 10.95 11.35 16.92
N ALA A 202 10.29 10.48 16.18
CA ALA A 202 9.47 9.39 16.72
C ALA A 202 10.24 8.06 16.89
N LEU A 203 11.43 7.94 16.31
CA LEU A 203 12.14 6.68 16.20
C LEU A 203 12.67 6.22 17.57
N VAL A 204 12.40 4.96 17.91
CA VAL A 204 12.89 4.29 19.12
C VAL A 204 13.72 3.08 18.66
N PRO A 205 15.00 2.97 19.07
CA PRO A 205 15.83 1.82 18.72
C PRO A 205 15.36 0.56 19.48
N PRO A 206 15.65 -0.64 18.96
CA PRO A 206 15.35 -1.88 19.66
C PRO A 206 16.14 -1.98 20.97
N SER A 207 15.53 -2.53 22.01
CA SER A 207 16.09 -2.60 23.38
C SER A 207 17.38 -3.42 23.51
N THR A 208 17.72 -4.21 22.48
CA THR A 208 18.96 -4.97 22.40
C THR A 208 20.14 -4.16 21.86
N ALA A 209 19.92 -2.91 21.43
CA ALA A 209 21.00 -2.02 20.95
C ALA A 209 22.00 -1.62 22.04
N ASP A 210 21.61 -1.68 23.33
CA ASP A 210 22.47 -1.32 24.47
C ASP A 210 23.40 -2.45 24.95
N LYS A 211 23.37 -3.63 24.32
CA LYS A 211 24.30 -4.72 24.62
C LYS A 211 25.44 -4.66 23.63
N ASP A 212 26.62 -4.26 24.11
CA ASP A 212 27.90 -4.29 23.40
C ASP A 212 28.21 -5.73 22.94
N ASP A 213 27.68 -6.13 21.78
CA ASP A 213 28.06 -7.36 21.09
C ASP A 213 28.86 -6.97 19.84
N GLU A 214 30.19 -7.10 19.93
CA GLU A 214 31.16 -6.80 18.87
C GLU A 214 30.93 -7.57 17.55
N THR A 215 30.03 -8.57 17.55
CA THR A 215 29.77 -9.44 16.39
C THR A 215 28.58 -8.99 15.52
N THR A 216 27.72 -8.10 16.01
CA THR A 216 26.62 -7.52 15.23
C THR A 216 26.97 -6.10 14.81
N LYS A 217 26.85 -5.79 13.50
CA LYS A 217 26.96 -4.41 12.98
C LYS A 217 26.25 -3.45 13.92
N LYS A 218 27.00 -2.56 14.57
CA LYS A 218 26.54 -1.65 15.63
C LYS A 218 25.21 -1.00 15.22
N ARG A 219 24.13 -1.31 15.95
CA ARG A 219 22.80 -0.72 15.66
C ARG A 219 22.89 0.77 15.93
N LYS A 220 22.44 1.56 14.96
CA LYS A 220 22.61 3.01 14.95
C LYS A 220 21.65 3.67 15.94
N SER A 221 22.14 4.69 16.66
CA SER A 221 21.25 5.60 17.39
C SER A 221 20.38 6.40 16.41
N THR A 222 19.30 7.00 16.89
CA THR A 222 18.30 7.68 16.05
C THR A 222 18.87 8.89 15.28
N GLU A 223 19.88 9.55 15.84
CA GLU A 223 20.60 10.68 15.24
C GLU A 223 21.62 10.24 14.17
N GLU A 224 21.96 8.94 14.11
CA GLU A 224 22.95 8.40 13.17
C GLU A 224 22.37 8.05 11.79
N PHE A 225 21.05 8.15 11.61
CA PHE A 225 20.43 8.00 10.29
C PHE A 225 20.30 9.35 9.59
N PRO A 226 21.02 9.58 8.47
CA PRO A 226 20.76 10.71 7.61
C PRO A 226 19.31 10.69 7.11
N MET A 227 18.69 11.86 6.99
CA MET A 227 17.27 12.00 6.62
C MET A 227 16.94 11.32 5.29
N GLU A 228 17.87 11.38 4.33
CA GLU A 228 17.77 10.76 3.01
C GLU A 228 17.81 9.22 3.03
N GLN A 229 18.26 8.64 4.15
CA GLN A 229 18.31 7.20 4.36
C GLN A 229 17.11 6.67 5.16
N LEU A 230 16.29 7.55 5.75
CA LEU A 230 15.06 7.14 6.41
C LEU A 230 14.00 6.73 5.36
N PRO A 231 13.18 5.71 5.66
CA PRO A 231 12.17 5.24 4.72
C PRO A 231 11.06 6.27 4.58
N ALA A 232 10.82 6.70 3.36
CA ALA A 232 9.80 7.66 2.96
C ALA A 232 9.07 7.17 1.71
N GLY A 233 7.89 7.73 1.45
CA GLY A 233 7.10 7.34 0.28
C GLY A 233 7.86 7.57 -1.02
N SER A 234 8.71 8.61 -1.08
CA SER A 234 9.53 8.94 -2.25
C SER A 234 10.66 7.97 -2.55
N ASN A 235 11.09 7.13 -1.60
CA ASN A 235 12.25 6.24 -1.75
C ASN A 235 11.96 4.77 -1.42
N SER A 236 10.69 4.40 -1.26
CA SER A 236 10.27 3.07 -0.82
C SER A 236 9.21 2.49 -1.73
N PHE A 237 9.26 1.17 -1.94
CA PHE A 237 8.20 0.44 -2.61
C PHE A 237 7.09 0.14 -1.62
N PHE A 238 5.89 0.63 -1.90
CA PHE A 238 4.71 0.37 -1.08
C PHE A 238 3.94 -0.83 -1.63
N ARG A 239 3.99 -1.95 -0.91
CA ARG A 239 3.28 -3.18 -1.26
C ARG A 239 1.80 -3.05 -0.89
N GLN A 240 1.00 -2.57 -1.83
CA GLN A 240 -0.43 -2.33 -1.68
C GLN A 240 -1.26 -3.51 -2.18
N LEU A 241 -1.80 -4.31 -1.25
CA LEU A 241 -2.59 -5.50 -1.58
C LEU A 241 -3.94 -5.18 -2.22
N ASP A 242 -4.52 -4.03 -1.90
CA ASP A 242 -5.69 -3.48 -2.56
C ASP A 242 -5.45 -3.21 -4.04
N HIS A 243 -4.28 -2.72 -4.42
CA HIS A 243 -3.92 -2.58 -5.84
C HIS A 243 -3.78 -3.94 -6.53
N MET A 244 -3.21 -4.93 -5.84
CA MET A 244 -3.05 -6.29 -6.36
C MET A 244 -4.39 -6.99 -6.55
N ILE A 245 -5.28 -6.93 -5.56
CA ILE A 245 -6.62 -7.53 -5.64
C ILE A 245 -7.43 -6.85 -6.76
N ALA A 246 -7.42 -5.52 -6.84
CA ALA A 246 -8.12 -4.82 -7.92
C ALA A 246 -7.59 -5.22 -9.31
N THR A 247 -6.27 -5.39 -9.45
CA THR A 247 -5.66 -5.83 -10.71
C THR A 247 -6.05 -7.27 -11.08
N LEU A 248 -5.89 -8.20 -10.13
CA LEU A 248 -6.10 -9.64 -10.34
C LEU A 248 -7.58 -10.04 -10.42
N CYS A 249 -8.48 -9.22 -9.89
CA CYS A 249 -9.91 -9.52 -9.78
C CYS A 249 -10.78 -8.40 -10.38
N ASN A 250 -10.30 -7.70 -11.40
CA ASN A 250 -11.04 -6.57 -12.00
C ASN A 250 -12.40 -6.99 -12.60
N GLU A 251 -12.63 -8.25 -12.94
CA GLU A 251 -13.96 -8.77 -13.29
C GLU A 251 -14.96 -8.73 -12.11
N ASP A 252 -14.54 -9.04 -10.89
CA ASP A 252 -15.40 -8.93 -9.70
C ASP A 252 -15.62 -7.47 -9.29
N PHE A 253 -14.63 -6.59 -9.47
CA PHE A 253 -14.86 -5.14 -9.30
C PHE A 253 -15.82 -4.56 -10.35
N LYS A 254 -15.74 -5.03 -11.60
CA LYS A 254 -16.77 -4.70 -12.63
C LYS A 254 -18.16 -5.13 -12.17
N ALA A 255 -18.31 -6.34 -11.66
CA ALA A 255 -19.59 -6.82 -11.13
C ALA A 255 -20.07 -5.97 -9.95
N LEU A 256 -19.19 -5.64 -9.01
CA LEU A 256 -19.47 -4.73 -7.89
C LEU A 256 -20.02 -3.39 -8.39
N TYR A 257 -19.36 -2.75 -9.36
CA TYR A 257 -19.81 -1.46 -9.89
C TYR A 257 -21.13 -1.56 -10.66
N VAL A 258 -21.35 -2.62 -11.45
CA VAL A 258 -22.61 -2.84 -12.17
C VAL A 258 -23.77 -3.05 -11.19
N LEU A 259 -23.58 -3.85 -10.15
CA LEU A 259 -24.59 -4.06 -9.12
C LEU A 259 -24.88 -2.77 -8.35
N THR A 260 -23.84 -2.00 -8.04
CA THR A 260 -23.99 -0.71 -7.35
C THR A 260 -24.74 0.30 -8.22
N GLU A 261 -24.43 0.38 -9.52
CA GLU A 261 -25.17 1.22 -10.48
C GLU A 261 -26.65 0.81 -10.57
N LYS A 262 -26.96 -0.48 -10.60
CA LYS A 262 -28.34 -0.99 -10.62
C LYS A 262 -29.14 -0.58 -9.38
N GLU A 263 -28.52 -0.57 -8.21
CA GLU A 263 -29.17 -0.19 -6.94
C GLU A 263 -29.17 1.33 -6.70
N LEU A 264 -28.32 2.09 -7.38
CA LEU A 264 -28.29 3.54 -7.31
C LEU A 264 -29.50 4.12 -8.08
N ASP A 265 -30.47 4.71 -7.37
CA ASP A 265 -31.58 5.41 -8.02
C ASP A 265 -31.02 6.52 -8.91
N ASN A 266 -31.37 6.51 -10.20
CA ASN A 266 -30.92 7.45 -11.24
C ASN A 266 -31.21 8.94 -10.92
N LYS A 267 -31.84 9.23 -9.77
CA LYS A 267 -32.20 10.57 -9.29
C LYS A 267 -31.21 11.14 -8.26
N THR A 268 -30.30 10.35 -7.71
CA THR A 268 -29.36 10.80 -6.68
C THR A 268 -27.93 10.82 -7.21
N THR A 269 -27.24 11.95 -7.05
CA THR A 269 -25.81 12.10 -7.39
C THR A 269 -24.88 11.52 -6.33
N GLU A 270 -25.38 11.34 -5.10
CA GLU A 270 -24.63 10.83 -3.97
C GLU A 270 -25.26 9.51 -3.49
N PRO A 271 -24.49 8.40 -3.40
CA PRO A 271 -24.99 7.12 -2.92
C PRO A 271 -25.50 7.23 -1.47
N PRO A 272 -26.69 6.68 -1.15
CA PRO A 272 -27.18 6.67 0.21
C PRO A 272 -26.29 5.80 1.12
N PRO A 273 -26.22 6.07 2.44
CA PRO A 273 -25.36 5.32 3.37
C PRO A 273 -25.57 3.80 3.35
N GLU A 274 -26.81 3.35 3.15
CA GLU A 274 -27.12 1.92 3.02
C GLU A 274 -26.44 1.29 1.80
N LEU A 275 -26.45 1.97 0.66
CA LEU A 275 -25.76 1.48 -0.55
C LEU A 275 -24.24 1.50 -0.37
N VAL A 276 -23.70 2.53 0.28
CA VAL A 276 -22.26 2.59 0.63
C VAL A 276 -21.87 1.40 1.50
N LYS A 277 -22.73 1.02 2.45
CA LYS A 277 -22.51 -0.15 3.30
C LYS A 277 -22.47 -1.44 2.46
N LYS A 278 -23.50 -1.70 1.65
CA LYS A 278 -23.58 -2.89 0.78
C LYS A 278 -22.38 -3.00 -0.17
N TYR A 279 -21.98 -1.87 -0.77
CA TYR A 279 -20.78 -1.78 -1.60
C TYR A 279 -19.53 -2.20 -0.81
N SER A 280 -19.34 -1.65 0.40
CA SER A 280 -18.18 -1.97 1.24
C SER A 280 -18.18 -3.43 1.72
N ASP A 281 -19.37 -4.00 1.98
CA ASP A 281 -19.52 -5.40 2.40
C ASP A 281 -19.14 -6.35 1.26
N LEU A 282 -19.61 -6.11 0.03
CA LEU A 282 -19.22 -6.91 -1.13
C LEU A 282 -17.73 -6.74 -1.44
N LYS A 283 -17.21 -5.51 -1.38
CA LYS A 283 -15.77 -5.25 -1.53
C LYS A 283 -14.96 -6.04 -0.51
N ALA A 284 -15.38 -6.09 0.76
CA ALA A 284 -14.74 -6.89 1.78
C ALA A 284 -14.81 -8.40 1.52
N ALA A 285 -15.91 -8.88 0.95
CA ALA A 285 -16.06 -10.28 0.55
C ALA A 285 -15.10 -10.64 -0.60
N ILE A 286 -14.97 -9.79 -1.62
CA ILE A 286 -13.99 -9.93 -2.72
C ILE A 286 -12.57 -10.02 -2.14
N PHE A 287 -12.21 -9.09 -1.25
CA PHE A 287 -10.88 -9.08 -0.63
C PHE A 287 -10.59 -10.34 0.18
N SER A 288 -11.59 -10.85 0.90
CA SER A 288 -11.43 -12.05 1.73
C SER A 288 -11.30 -13.29 0.84
N ARG A 289 -12.19 -13.44 -0.14
CA ARG A 289 -12.22 -14.57 -1.06
C ARG A 289 -10.92 -14.72 -1.86
N TYR A 290 -10.36 -13.61 -2.32
CA TYR A 290 -9.18 -13.62 -3.21
C TYR A 290 -7.88 -13.18 -2.53
N ARG A 291 -7.84 -13.14 -1.19
CA ARG A 291 -6.67 -12.69 -0.43
C ARG A 291 -5.40 -13.45 -0.85
N THR A 292 -5.48 -14.78 -0.96
CA THR A 292 -4.34 -15.63 -1.34
C THR A 292 -3.71 -15.21 -2.66
N LEU A 293 -4.49 -14.83 -3.67
CA LEU A 293 -3.96 -14.39 -4.98
C LEU A 293 -3.06 -13.15 -4.83
N SER A 294 -3.53 -12.17 -4.08
CA SER A 294 -2.76 -10.95 -3.82
C SER A 294 -1.54 -11.20 -2.95
N GLU A 295 -1.61 -12.15 -2.03
CA GLU A 295 -0.47 -12.52 -1.20
C GLU A 295 0.60 -13.25 -2.01
N LEU A 296 0.22 -14.14 -2.94
CA LEU A 296 1.13 -14.78 -3.88
C LEU A 296 1.86 -13.75 -4.75
N LEU A 297 1.13 -12.86 -5.43
CA LEU A 297 1.76 -11.81 -6.24
C LEU A 297 2.61 -10.88 -5.36
N GLY A 298 2.10 -10.50 -4.19
CA GLY A 298 2.81 -9.60 -3.30
C GLY A 298 4.08 -10.23 -2.73
N ALA A 299 4.10 -11.52 -2.40
CA ALA A 299 5.30 -12.22 -1.95
C ALA A 299 6.38 -12.25 -3.06
N LYS A 300 5.98 -12.48 -4.32
CA LYS A 300 6.89 -12.37 -5.46
C LYS A 300 7.48 -10.95 -5.58
N LEU A 301 6.66 -9.92 -5.43
CA LEU A 301 7.13 -8.53 -5.50
C LEU A 301 8.06 -8.17 -4.32
N LEU A 302 7.86 -8.74 -3.14
CA LEU A 302 8.81 -8.60 -2.03
C LEU A 302 10.15 -9.27 -2.37
N GLN A 303 10.15 -10.48 -2.94
CA GLN A 303 11.38 -11.16 -3.38
C GLN A 303 12.16 -10.33 -4.42
N GLU A 304 11.46 -9.73 -5.38
CA GLU A 304 12.08 -8.82 -6.34
C GLU A 304 12.66 -7.56 -5.66
N ALA A 305 11.93 -7.00 -4.69
CA ALA A 305 12.37 -5.83 -3.94
C ALA A 305 13.60 -6.13 -3.06
N GLN A 306 13.70 -7.36 -2.53
CA GLN A 306 14.85 -7.89 -1.81
C GLN A 306 16.07 -8.08 -2.73
N ALA A 307 15.87 -8.62 -3.93
CA ALA A 307 16.92 -8.73 -4.92
C ALA A 307 17.50 -7.37 -5.31
N LEU A 308 16.68 -6.32 -5.28
CA LEU A 308 17.11 -4.93 -5.48
C LEU A 308 17.70 -4.27 -4.23
N GLN A 309 17.58 -4.88 -3.05
CA GLN A 309 17.87 -4.25 -1.75
C GLN A 309 17.16 -2.90 -1.58
N SER A 310 15.88 -2.83 -1.99
CA SER A 310 15.07 -1.61 -1.88
C SER A 310 14.33 -1.52 -0.56
N ASN A 311 14.03 -0.29 -0.12
CA ASN A 311 13.12 -0.06 1.00
C ASN A 311 11.72 -0.57 0.64
N CYS A 312 11.07 -1.28 1.56
CA CYS A 312 9.74 -1.84 1.40
C CYS A 312 8.82 -1.38 2.54
N MET A 313 7.59 -1.04 2.18
CA MET A 313 6.52 -0.71 3.12
C MET A 313 5.33 -1.65 2.92
N MET A 314 4.83 -2.21 4.01
CA MET A 314 3.58 -2.97 4.02
C MET A 314 2.60 -2.34 4.99
N GLU A 315 1.40 -2.02 4.50
CA GLU A 315 0.32 -1.50 5.33
C GLU A 315 -0.61 -2.61 5.83
N THR A 316 -0.99 -2.50 7.09
CA THR A 316 -2.01 -3.35 7.71
C THR A 316 -2.79 -2.57 8.76
N SER A 317 -3.89 -3.17 9.23
CA SER A 317 -4.67 -2.64 10.34
C SER A 317 -3.94 -2.73 11.70
N GLY A 318 -2.96 -3.62 11.82
CA GLY A 318 -2.22 -3.85 13.08
C GLY A 318 -2.94 -4.74 14.10
N ARG A 319 -4.08 -5.34 13.74
CA ARG A 319 -4.89 -6.17 14.65
C ARG A 319 -4.32 -7.56 14.97
N ASP A 320 -3.39 -8.05 14.14
CA ASP A 320 -2.90 -9.44 14.19
C ASP A 320 -1.37 -9.44 14.29
N VAL A 321 -0.85 -10.11 15.33
CA VAL A 321 0.58 -10.29 15.59
C VAL A 321 1.27 -11.01 14.44
N ALA A 322 0.54 -11.86 13.69
CA ALA A 322 1.06 -12.56 12.52
C ALA A 322 1.69 -11.61 11.48
N MET A 323 1.27 -10.35 11.40
CA MET A 323 1.86 -9.39 10.45
C MET A 323 3.32 -9.06 10.76
N PHE A 324 3.76 -9.16 12.03
CA PHE A 324 5.15 -8.97 12.40
C PHE A 324 6.00 -10.17 11.99
N HIS A 325 5.51 -11.38 12.28
CA HIS A 325 6.16 -12.61 11.83
C HIS A 325 6.21 -12.71 10.30
N TYR A 326 5.23 -12.14 9.59
CA TYR A 326 5.27 -12.02 8.13
C TYR A 326 6.49 -11.21 7.67
N VAL A 327 6.76 -10.06 8.29
CA VAL A 327 7.94 -9.26 7.96
C VAL A 327 9.21 -10.01 8.35
N ASP A 328 9.26 -10.67 9.50
CA ASP A 328 10.42 -11.47 9.92
C ASP A 328 10.70 -12.65 8.96
N HIS A 329 9.64 -13.26 8.39
CA HIS A 329 9.75 -14.33 7.41
C HIS A 329 10.43 -13.84 6.13
N PHE A 330 9.99 -12.71 5.59
CA PHE A 330 10.56 -12.18 4.36
C PHE A 330 11.88 -11.43 4.58
N PHE A 331 12.06 -10.70 5.68
CA PHE A 331 13.18 -9.77 5.86
C PHE A 331 14.05 -10.12 7.07
N ASP A 332 15.24 -10.65 6.79
CA ASP A 332 16.24 -10.94 7.82
C ASP A 332 16.92 -9.65 8.34
N ALA A 333 17.19 -9.60 9.65
CA ALA A 333 17.83 -8.48 10.32
C ALA A 333 19.29 -8.22 9.90
N SER A 334 19.96 -9.20 9.28
CA SER A 334 21.31 -9.05 8.70
C SER A 334 21.30 -8.21 7.43
N ASN A 335 20.16 -8.19 6.74
CA ASN A 335 20.00 -7.60 5.40
C ASN A 335 19.09 -6.37 5.41
N TYR A 336 18.27 -6.19 6.45
CA TYR A 336 17.28 -5.11 6.54
C TYR A 336 17.22 -4.51 7.95
N HIS A 337 17.03 -3.18 8.02
CA HIS A 337 16.47 -2.54 9.21
C HIS A 337 14.97 -2.78 9.23
N LYS A 338 14.43 -3.29 10.34
CA LYS A 338 12.99 -3.48 10.50
C LYS A 338 12.39 -2.36 11.34
N LEU A 339 11.27 -1.80 10.89
CA LEU A 339 10.59 -0.69 11.53
C LEU A 339 9.09 -0.97 11.65
N ALA A 340 8.57 -0.88 12.87
CA ALA A 340 7.13 -0.86 13.11
C ALA A 340 6.66 0.58 13.29
N LEU A 341 5.74 1.02 12.43
CA LEU A 341 5.06 2.31 12.51
C LEU A 341 3.64 2.13 13.02
N HIS A 342 3.25 2.94 14.00
CA HIS A 342 1.90 2.95 14.52
C HIS A 342 1.30 4.34 14.48
N PHE A 343 0.20 4.49 13.72
CA PHE A 343 -0.54 5.74 13.63
C PHE A 343 -1.75 5.71 14.56
N THR A 344 -1.86 6.74 15.39
CA THR A 344 -3.03 6.96 16.25
C THR A 344 -3.80 8.19 15.77
N ILE A 345 -5.07 8.30 16.17
CA ILE A 345 -5.90 9.47 15.89
C ILE A 345 -6.65 9.90 17.15
N ASN A 346 -6.71 11.20 17.39
CA ASN A 346 -7.44 11.78 18.53
C ASN A 346 -8.98 11.66 18.40
N ASN A 347 -9.49 11.67 17.16
CA ASN A 347 -10.93 11.65 16.87
C ASN A 347 -11.25 10.65 15.75
N LEU A 348 -11.75 9.47 16.15
CA LEU A 348 -12.09 8.40 15.22
C LEU A 348 -13.22 8.77 14.24
N ALA A 349 -14.16 9.63 14.64
CA ALA A 349 -15.28 10.03 13.77
C ALA A 349 -14.80 10.74 12.50
N GLN A 350 -13.66 11.45 12.58
CA GLN A 350 -13.04 12.10 11.43
C GLN A 350 -12.40 11.08 10.46
N ALA A 351 -11.87 9.97 10.98
CA ALA A 351 -11.41 8.86 10.15
C ALA A 351 -12.60 8.17 9.45
N GLN A 352 -13.70 7.97 10.16
CA GLN A 352 -14.94 7.39 9.63
C GLN A 352 -15.49 8.23 8.47
N GLU A 353 -15.65 9.54 8.69
CA GLU A 353 -16.07 10.48 7.64
C GLU A 353 -15.13 10.46 6.44
N SER A 354 -13.81 10.37 6.67
CA SER A 354 -12.83 10.25 5.57
C SER A 354 -12.97 8.95 4.78
N VAL A 355 -13.31 7.83 5.44
CA VAL A 355 -13.54 6.54 4.77
C VAL A 355 -14.83 6.58 3.95
N ASP A 356 -15.91 7.15 4.50
CA ASP A 356 -17.20 7.24 3.83
C ASP A 356 -17.12 8.11 2.56
N LYS A 357 -16.50 9.29 2.68
CA LYS A 357 -16.26 10.17 1.51
C LYS A 357 -15.45 9.47 0.44
N ARG A 358 -14.41 8.72 0.83
CA ARG A 358 -13.62 7.92 -0.12
C ARG A 358 -14.49 6.87 -0.81
N MET A 359 -15.29 6.10 -0.08
CA MET A 359 -16.18 5.08 -0.69
C MET A 359 -17.17 5.69 -1.67
N ILE A 360 -17.76 6.85 -1.35
CA ILE A 360 -18.64 7.57 -2.27
C ILE A 360 -17.90 7.92 -3.57
N SER A 361 -16.69 8.46 -3.47
CA SER A 361 -15.87 8.76 -4.64
C SER A 361 -15.46 7.51 -5.42
N GLU A 362 -15.14 6.39 -4.74
CA GLU A 362 -14.83 5.11 -5.40
C GLU A 362 -16.03 4.57 -6.17
N ILE A 363 -17.24 4.62 -5.60
CA ILE A 363 -18.48 4.20 -6.27
C ILE A 363 -18.69 5.02 -7.53
N GLN A 364 -18.60 6.35 -7.43
CA GLN A 364 -18.76 7.25 -8.58
C GLN A 364 -17.70 6.98 -9.66
N ALA A 365 -16.43 6.81 -9.27
CA ALA A 365 -15.35 6.49 -10.20
C ALA A 365 -15.54 5.12 -10.87
N GLY A 366 -16.02 4.12 -10.13
CA GLY A 366 -16.29 2.78 -10.65
C GLY A 366 -17.42 2.76 -11.67
N ILE A 367 -18.52 3.49 -11.40
CA ILE A 367 -19.63 3.67 -12.36
C ILE A 367 -19.14 4.41 -13.62
N GLN A 368 -18.33 5.47 -13.44
CA GLN A 368 -17.73 6.16 -14.58
C GLN A 368 -16.83 5.24 -15.41
N ALA A 369 -16.03 4.40 -14.77
CA ALA A 369 -15.17 3.44 -15.46
C ALA A 369 -15.94 2.43 -16.33
N LEU A 370 -17.15 2.03 -15.92
CA LEU A 370 -18.04 1.21 -16.75
C LEU A 370 -18.47 1.95 -18.03
N THR A 371 -18.73 3.26 -17.92
CA THR A 371 -19.09 4.12 -19.06
C THR A 371 -17.91 4.32 -20.00
N ASP A 372 -16.71 4.51 -19.45
CA ASP A 372 -15.47 4.69 -20.20
C ASP A 372 -15.05 3.42 -20.94
N LYS A 373 -15.50 2.25 -20.48
CA LYS A 373 -15.14 0.93 -20.99
C LYS A 373 -13.62 0.70 -20.99
N ASP A 374 -12.97 1.12 -19.90
CA ASP A 374 -11.54 0.93 -19.66
C ASP A 374 -11.31 0.11 -18.40
N ASP A 375 -10.75 -1.09 -18.55
CA ASP A 375 -10.43 -1.99 -17.45
C ASP A 375 -9.36 -1.42 -16.50
N PHE A 376 -8.49 -0.53 -16.97
CA PHE A 376 -7.60 0.19 -16.07
C PHE A 376 -8.39 1.17 -15.20
N HIS A 377 -9.40 1.86 -15.73
CA HIS A 377 -10.24 2.74 -14.91
C HIS A 377 -11.01 1.95 -13.84
N ILE A 378 -11.45 0.72 -14.14
CA ILE A 378 -12.04 -0.19 -13.14
C ILE A 378 -11.04 -0.45 -12.02
N ILE A 379 -9.78 -0.76 -12.36
CA ILE A 379 -8.74 -1.00 -11.37
C ILE A 379 -8.50 0.27 -10.56
N TYR A 380 -8.30 1.43 -11.21
CA TYR A 380 -7.99 2.71 -10.57
C TYR A 380 -9.13 3.26 -9.69
N ALA A 381 -10.38 2.91 -9.96
CA ALA A 381 -11.53 3.31 -9.15
C ALA A 381 -11.46 2.79 -7.70
N ASN A 382 -10.75 1.68 -7.44
CA ASN A 382 -10.53 1.18 -6.08
C ASN A 382 -9.52 2.06 -5.31
N ALA A 383 -9.96 3.07 -4.57
CA ALA A 383 -9.07 4.04 -3.89
C ALA A 383 -8.58 3.62 -2.48
N GLY A 384 -8.78 2.37 -2.05
CA GLY A 384 -8.22 1.90 -0.79
C GLY A 384 -8.77 0.55 -0.30
N GLY A 385 -8.54 0.30 0.99
CA GLY A 385 -8.94 -0.95 1.65
C GLY A 385 -10.45 -1.25 1.62
N PRO A 386 -10.82 -2.50 1.94
CA PRO A 386 -12.18 -3.01 1.73
C PRO A 386 -13.21 -2.51 2.73
N TYR A 387 -12.78 -2.14 3.93
CA TYR A 387 -13.70 -1.95 5.04
C TYR A 387 -14.32 -0.55 5.07
N GLY A 388 -15.64 -0.50 5.30
CA GLY A 388 -16.39 0.70 5.60
C GLY A 388 -16.10 1.27 7.00
N SER A 389 -16.62 2.45 7.29
CA SER A 389 -16.34 3.20 8.53
C SER A 389 -16.85 2.51 9.81
N GLU A 390 -17.82 1.61 9.72
CA GLU A 390 -18.46 0.94 10.87
C GLU A 390 -17.51 0.02 11.66
N VAL A 391 -16.50 -0.56 11.02
CA VAL A 391 -15.59 -1.50 11.70
C VAL A 391 -14.43 -0.80 12.41
N LEU A 392 -14.21 0.49 12.15
CA LEU A 392 -13.04 1.24 12.64
C LEU A 392 -12.88 1.22 14.16
N PRO A 393 -13.93 1.32 15.01
CA PRO A 393 -13.77 1.25 16.46
C PRO A 393 -13.17 -0.08 16.95
N GLY A 394 -13.66 -1.20 16.40
CA GLY A 394 -13.12 -2.52 16.71
C GLY A 394 -11.69 -2.69 16.20
N VAL A 395 -11.39 -2.12 15.02
CA VAL A 395 -10.04 -2.14 14.47
C VAL A 395 -9.06 -1.34 15.32
N GLN A 396 -9.43 -0.12 15.74
CA GLN A 396 -8.60 0.72 16.60
C GLN A 396 -8.29 -0.02 17.90
N THR A 397 -9.33 -0.51 18.59
CA THR A 397 -9.18 -1.21 19.87
C THR A 397 -8.22 -2.40 19.76
N ALA A 398 -8.36 -3.24 18.73
CA ALA A 398 -7.50 -4.39 18.53
C ALA A 398 -6.07 -4.00 18.12
N SER A 399 -5.91 -2.97 17.29
CA SER A 399 -4.59 -2.45 16.87
C SER A 399 -3.82 -1.87 18.06
N ASP A 400 -4.49 -1.05 18.86
CA ASP A 400 -3.93 -0.41 20.06
C ASP A 400 -3.53 -1.47 21.11
N ALA A 401 -4.33 -2.53 21.25
CA ALA A 401 -3.99 -3.64 22.14
C ALA A 401 -2.70 -4.36 21.69
N VAL A 402 -2.59 -4.74 20.41
CA VAL A 402 -1.36 -5.35 19.87
C VAL A 402 -0.16 -4.42 20.06
N TRP A 403 -0.32 -3.13 19.74
CA TRP A 403 0.76 -2.16 19.87
C TRP A 403 1.22 -2.00 21.32
N ASN A 404 0.31 -1.70 22.23
CA ASN A 404 0.63 -1.34 23.61
C ASN A 404 0.99 -2.56 24.47
N ASP A 405 0.34 -3.71 24.25
CA ASP A 405 0.50 -4.88 25.13
C ASP A 405 1.53 -5.89 24.66
N ILE A 406 1.88 -5.88 23.37
CA ILE A 406 2.77 -6.85 22.75
C ILE A 406 4.01 -6.15 22.19
N VAL A 407 3.83 -5.20 21.26
CA VAL A 407 4.95 -4.59 20.52
C VAL A 407 5.79 -3.70 21.43
N LEU A 408 5.20 -2.70 22.08
CA LEU A 408 5.93 -1.79 22.99
C LEU A 408 6.51 -2.51 24.22
N LYS A 409 5.89 -3.62 24.63
CA LYS A 409 6.36 -4.45 25.77
C LYS A 409 7.35 -5.54 25.35
N ASN A 410 7.71 -5.64 24.06
CA ASN A 410 8.65 -6.61 23.51
C ASN A 410 8.33 -8.08 23.88
N LYS A 411 7.05 -8.45 24.02
CA LYS A 411 6.69 -9.76 24.59
C LYS A 411 6.83 -10.94 23.62
N GLU A 412 6.66 -10.70 22.32
CA GLU A 412 6.53 -11.78 21.33
C GLU A 412 7.16 -11.42 19.98
N VAL A 413 6.92 -10.19 19.51
CA VAL A 413 7.35 -9.73 18.18
C VAL A 413 8.05 -8.37 18.25
N GLY A 414 8.81 -8.05 17.19
CA GLY A 414 9.40 -6.72 17.01
C GLY A 414 10.48 -6.36 18.02
N GLN A 415 11.10 -7.34 18.69
CA GLN A 415 12.11 -7.12 19.72
C GLN A 415 13.38 -6.48 19.15
N ASP A 416 13.74 -6.88 17.93
CA ASP A 416 14.89 -6.40 17.17
C ASP A 416 14.55 -5.26 16.19
N TRP A 417 13.33 -4.73 16.26
CA TRP A 417 12.84 -3.69 15.36
C TRP A 417 12.92 -2.31 16.00
N TYR A 418 13.16 -1.32 15.15
CA TYR A 418 12.85 0.07 15.46
C TYR A 418 11.33 0.23 15.58
N LYS A 419 10.90 1.19 16.41
CA LYS A 419 9.48 1.49 16.63
C LYS A 419 9.27 2.99 16.51
N ALA A 420 8.13 3.41 15.96
CA ALA A 420 7.73 4.81 15.99
C ALA A 420 6.21 4.93 16.07
N THR A 421 5.74 5.85 16.92
CA THR A 421 4.32 6.18 17.03
C THR A 421 4.08 7.59 16.50
N ILE A 422 3.11 7.71 15.58
CA ILE A 422 2.73 8.97 14.95
C ILE A 422 1.30 9.33 15.37
N ALA A 423 1.15 10.46 16.05
CA ALA A 423 -0.15 10.97 16.46
C ALA A 423 -0.75 11.86 15.36
N ILE A 424 -1.94 11.51 14.88
CA ILE A 424 -2.74 12.33 13.96
C ILE A 424 -3.76 13.13 14.76
N THR A 425 -3.71 14.44 14.62
CA THR A 425 -4.72 15.35 15.16
C THR A 425 -5.66 15.73 14.03
N ALA A 426 -6.86 15.16 14.06
CA ALA A 426 -7.93 15.45 13.12
C ALA A 426 -8.92 16.46 13.70
N HIS A 427 -9.40 17.34 12.84
CA HIS A 427 -10.36 18.38 13.17
C HIS A 427 -11.38 18.54 12.02
N PRO A 428 -12.66 18.85 12.31
CA PRO A 428 -13.67 19.06 11.27
C PRO A 428 -13.46 20.35 10.48
N THR A 429 -12.89 21.39 11.10
CA THR A 429 -12.79 22.74 10.49
C THR A 429 -11.36 23.24 10.33
N GLU A 430 -10.37 22.51 10.85
CA GLU A 430 -8.96 22.92 10.79
C GLU A 430 -8.15 21.88 10.00
N PRO A 431 -7.04 22.28 9.38
CA PRO A 431 -6.13 21.34 8.76
C PRO A 431 -5.68 20.28 9.76
N TRP A 432 -5.70 19.02 9.34
CA TRP A 432 -5.16 17.94 10.16
C TRP A 432 -3.64 18.14 10.34
N THR A 433 -3.10 17.63 11.44
CA THR A 433 -1.67 17.62 11.71
C THR A 433 -1.16 16.23 12.08
N ALA A 434 0.14 16.02 11.94
CA ALA A 434 0.85 14.85 12.42
C ALA A 434 1.97 15.27 13.38
N GLN A 435 2.16 14.50 14.45
CA GLN A 435 3.22 14.69 15.44
C GLN A 435 3.90 13.37 15.77
N ALA A 436 5.20 13.42 15.99
CA ALA A 436 5.92 12.32 16.61
C ALA A 436 5.47 12.15 18.07
N VAL A 437 5.22 10.91 18.51
CA VAL A 437 5.26 10.57 19.94
C VAL A 437 6.70 10.18 20.25
N ARG A 438 7.41 11.05 20.96
CA ARG A 438 8.83 10.88 21.29
C ARG A 438 9.04 9.74 22.28
N PRO A 439 10.29 9.23 22.44
CA PRO A 439 10.58 8.15 23.38
C PRO A 439 10.18 8.43 24.84
N ASP A 440 10.15 9.70 25.24
CA ASP A 440 9.71 10.15 26.57
C ASP A 440 8.18 10.29 26.71
N GLY A 441 7.43 9.97 25.65
CA GLY A 441 5.98 10.09 25.57
C GLY A 441 5.47 11.50 25.24
N SER A 442 6.36 12.49 25.11
CA SER A 442 5.98 13.85 24.72
C SER A 442 5.64 13.94 23.22
N LEU A 443 4.85 14.93 22.84
CA LEU A 443 4.59 15.20 21.43
C LEU A 443 5.68 16.10 20.85
N GLY A 444 6.17 15.71 19.67
CA GLY A 444 7.15 16.45 18.89
C GLY A 444 6.55 17.59 18.08
N THR A 445 7.32 18.04 17.08
CA THR A 445 6.90 19.11 16.17
C THR A 445 5.60 18.76 15.45
N ALA A 446 4.66 19.71 15.40
CA ALA A 446 3.41 19.56 14.65
C ALA A 446 3.61 19.93 13.18
N PHE A 447 3.31 18.99 12.29
CA PHE A 447 3.36 19.18 10.85
C PHE A 447 1.95 19.17 10.26
N THR A 448 1.59 20.24 9.57
CA THR A 448 0.30 20.34 8.88
C THR A 448 0.34 19.59 7.55
N PHE A 449 -0.72 18.84 7.24
CA PHE A 449 -0.87 18.24 5.91
C PHE A 449 -1.01 19.34 4.86
N SER A 450 -0.18 19.27 3.82
CA SER A 450 -0.27 20.22 2.72
C SER A 450 -1.56 19.96 1.90
N ASN A 451 -2.27 21.03 1.53
CA ASN A 451 -3.43 20.93 0.62
C ASN A 451 -3.06 20.53 -0.82
N LYS A 452 -1.77 20.22 -1.09
CA LYS A 452 -1.25 19.98 -2.44
C LYS A 452 -1.71 18.64 -3.04
N ASN A 453 -2.23 17.71 -2.23
CA ASN A 453 -2.67 16.38 -2.67
C ASN A 453 -4.20 16.26 -2.76
N LYS A 454 -4.87 17.27 -3.34
CA LYS A 454 -6.17 17.03 -4.00
C LYS A 454 -5.86 16.48 -5.39
N GLN A 455 -5.58 15.19 -5.47
CA GLN A 455 -5.75 14.42 -6.70
C GLN A 455 -6.90 13.46 -6.47
#